data_AF-A0A967PZ56-F1
#
_entry.id   AF-A0A967PZ56-F1
#
_cell.length_a   1.000
_cell.length_b   1.000
_cell.length_c   1.000
_cell.angle_alpha   90.00
_cell.angle_beta   90.00
_cell.angle_gamma   90.00
#
_symmetry.space_group_name_H-M   'P 1'
#
loop_
_entity.id
_entity.type
_entity.pdbx_description
1 polymer ?
#
loop_
_entity_poly.entity_id
_entity_poly.type
_entity_poly.pdbx_seq_one_letter_code
_entity_poly.pdbx_strand_id
1 'polypeptide(L)'
;MATAADWMSAASFISMAGLIAGMGYGGSLFLMGWTGGYVLLAILLAPYLRKFGKFTVPQFIADRYYSKTARTVAVFCLLAASLTYIIGQMTGVGVAFSRFLGVSNTMGIFIGMGIVFMYAVFGGMKGITYTQVAQYCVLILAYTIPAIFISLQLTGNPLPQLGLGSDIVGTNVSLLSKLDAVVTDLGFSKYTTNVRLSTLNMFVYTVSLMIGTAGLPHVIIRFFTVPNVKGARSSAGWALVFIAILYTTAPGVAAMAKL
;
A
#
# COMPACT_ATOMS: atom_id res chain seq x y z
N MET A 1 11.55 -6.92 -3.91
CA MET A 1 10.49 -6.84 -4.93
C MET A 1 9.23 -7.56 -4.48
N ALA A 2 9.25 -8.87 -4.19
CA ALA A 2 8.06 -9.59 -3.70
C ALA A 2 7.41 -8.96 -2.46
N THR A 3 8.18 -8.50 -1.46
CA THR A 3 7.62 -7.78 -0.30
C THR A 3 6.94 -6.46 -0.66
N ALA A 4 7.43 -5.77 -1.70
CA ALA A 4 6.79 -4.55 -2.20
C ALA A 4 5.51 -4.86 -2.97
N ALA A 5 5.43 -6.02 -3.64
CA ALA A 5 4.22 -6.49 -4.31
C ALA A 5 3.06 -6.71 -3.32
N ASP A 6 3.32 -7.39 -2.20
CA ASP A 6 2.29 -7.60 -1.16
C ASP A 6 1.86 -6.30 -0.51
N TRP A 7 2.78 -5.34 -0.43
CA TRP A 7 2.47 -3.99 -0.01
C TRP A 7 1.59 -3.25 -1.02
N MET A 8 1.78 -3.51 -2.31
CA MET A 8 0.97 -3.03 -3.43
C MET A 8 -0.32 -3.85 -3.60
N SER A 9 -1.07 -3.93 -2.51
CA SER A 9 -2.39 -4.55 -2.44
C SER A 9 -3.50 -3.65 -3.04
N ALA A 10 -4.70 -4.20 -3.26
CA ALA A 10 -5.91 -3.44 -3.55
C ALA A 10 -6.14 -2.24 -2.60
N ALA A 11 -5.72 -2.35 -1.33
CA ALA A 11 -5.75 -1.22 -0.39
C ALA A 11 -4.83 -0.08 -0.82
N SER A 12 -3.59 -0.38 -1.21
CA SER A 12 -2.62 0.63 -1.67
C SER A 12 -2.97 1.17 -3.06
N PHE A 13 -3.56 0.36 -3.94
CA PHE A 13 -3.83 0.78 -5.32
C PHE A 13 -5.18 1.48 -5.48
N ILE A 14 -6.26 0.85 -4.99
CA ILE A 14 -7.63 1.36 -5.14
C ILE A 14 -7.98 2.30 -3.98
N SER A 15 -7.78 1.86 -2.73
CA SER A 15 -8.19 2.67 -1.58
C SER A 15 -7.34 3.92 -1.39
N MET A 16 -6.01 3.86 -1.61
CA MET A 16 -5.18 5.07 -1.53
C MET A 16 -5.59 6.11 -2.57
N ALA A 17 -5.74 5.71 -3.83
CA ALA A 17 -6.15 6.62 -4.90
C ALA A 17 -7.53 7.22 -4.60
N GLY A 18 -8.48 6.40 -4.16
CA GLY A 18 -9.82 6.87 -3.76
C GLY A 18 -9.81 7.80 -2.55
N LEU A 19 -9.01 7.50 -1.51
CA LEU A 19 -8.90 8.33 -0.30
C LEU A 19 -8.20 9.66 -0.61
N ILE A 20 -7.12 9.66 -1.38
CA ILE A 20 -6.42 10.90 -1.78
C ILE A 20 -7.30 11.73 -2.72
N ALA A 21 -8.02 11.10 -3.66
CA ALA A 21 -8.99 11.79 -4.49
C ALA A 21 -10.14 12.38 -3.66
N GLY A 22 -10.67 11.67 -2.67
CA GLY A 22 -11.79 12.14 -1.86
C GLY A 22 -11.41 13.14 -0.75
N MET A 23 -10.23 12.99 -0.15
CA MET A 23 -9.81 13.73 1.05
C MET A 23 -8.70 14.76 0.80
N GLY A 24 -8.15 14.84 -0.42
CA GLY A 24 -7.10 15.80 -0.78
C GLY A 24 -5.83 15.63 0.06
N TYR A 25 -5.26 16.75 0.52
CA TYR A 25 -4.07 16.77 1.39
C TYR A 25 -4.27 15.98 2.68
N GLY A 26 -5.49 15.94 3.23
CA GLY A 26 -5.85 15.09 4.36
C GLY A 26 -5.79 13.59 4.07
N GLY A 27 -5.59 13.14 2.83
CA GLY A 27 -5.28 11.75 2.48
C GLY A 27 -3.79 11.41 2.63
N SER A 28 -2.89 12.41 2.64
CA SER A 28 -1.43 12.21 2.72
C SER A 28 -0.97 11.59 4.04
N LEU A 29 -1.78 11.71 5.11
CA LEU A 29 -1.55 11.04 6.40
C LEU A 29 -1.53 9.51 6.30
N PHE A 30 -2.28 8.91 5.37
CA PHE A 30 -2.20 7.47 5.11
C PHE A 30 -0.89 7.08 4.44
N LEU A 31 -0.42 7.92 3.51
CA LEU A 31 0.85 7.73 2.81
C LEU A 31 2.03 7.83 3.79
N MET A 32 2.05 8.85 4.66
CA MET A 32 3.05 9.00 5.71
C MET A 32 2.96 7.89 6.77
N GLY A 33 1.75 7.53 7.20
CA GLY A 33 1.52 6.51 8.22
C GLY A 33 1.99 5.13 7.77
N TRP A 34 1.61 4.71 6.57
CA TRP A 34 1.98 3.40 6.05
C TRP A 34 3.48 3.31 5.73
N THR A 35 4.07 4.34 5.10
CA THR A 35 5.52 4.36 4.82
C THR A 35 6.35 4.37 6.11
N GLY A 36 5.97 5.20 7.08
CA GLY A 36 6.60 5.24 8.39
C GLY A 36 6.49 3.90 9.12
N GLY A 37 5.34 3.22 9.04
CA GLY A 37 5.17 1.89 9.61
C GLY A 37 6.06 0.83 8.95
N TYR A 38 6.27 0.91 7.63
CA TYR A 38 7.22 0.04 6.94
C TYR A 38 8.67 0.28 7.42
N VAL A 39 9.06 1.54 7.60
CA VAL A 39 10.38 1.92 8.14
C VAL A 39 10.57 1.35 9.55
N LEU A 40 9.57 1.52 10.43
CA LEU A 40 9.60 0.95 11.78
C LEU A 40 9.75 -0.57 11.74
N LEU A 41 8.98 -1.26 10.89
CA LEU A 41 9.10 -2.71 10.70
C LEU A 41 10.51 -3.10 10.24
N ALA A 42 11.04 -2.41 9.22
CA ALA A 42 12.34 -2.69 8.63
C ALA A 42 13.51 -2.52 9.62
N ILE A 43 13.44 -1.50 10.48
CA ILE A 43 14.52 -1.17 11.44
C ILE A 43 14.36 -1.97 12.74
N LEU A 44 13.15 -2.02 13.30
CA LEU A 44 12.90 -2.53 14.65
C LEU A 44 12.46 -3.99 14.70
N LEU A 45 11.75 -4.50 13.70
CA LEU A 45 11.18 -5.85 13.75
C LEU A 45 11.99 -6.84 12.90
N ALA A 46 12.29 -6.50 11.66
CA ALA A 46 12.91 -7.43 10.70
C ALA A 46 14.22 -8.08 11.21
N PRO A 47 15.19 -7.35 11.82
CA PRO A 47 16.43 -7.95 12.30
C PRO A 47 16.22 -8.89 13.50
N TYR A 48 15.31 -8.54 14.40
CA TYR A 48 15.03 -9.32 15.62
C TYR A 48 14.25 -10.58 15.30
N LEU A 49 13.22 -10.46 14.47
CA LEU A 49 12.41 -11.60 14.03
C LEU A 49 13.27 -12.64 13.31
N ARG A 50 14.25 -12.22 12.50
CA ARG A 50 15.17 -13.17 11.87
C ARG A 50 16.12 -13.83 12.87
N LYS A 51 16.60 -13.12 13.89
CA LYS A 51 17.44 -13.70 14.95
C LYS A 51 16.72 -14.79 15.75
N PHE A 52 15.40 -14.68 15.91
CA PHE A 52 14.60 -15.69 16.60
C PHE A 52 14.36 -16.98 15.79
N GLY A 53 14.49 -16.93 14.46
CA GLY A 53 14.50 -18.13 13.61
C GLY A 53 13.19 -18.93 13.57
N LYS A 54 12.07 -18.38 14.07
CA LYS A 54 10.75 -19.03 14.03
C LYS A 54 9.98 -18.61 12.77
N PHE A 55 8.99 -19.42 12.38
CA PHE A 55 8.22 -19.19 11.15
C PHE A 55 6.89 -18.45 11.37
N THR A 56 6.45 -18.28 12.63
CA THR A 56 5.16 -17.66 12.93
C THR A 56 5.25 -16.69 14.12
N VAL A 57 4.47 -15.61 14.06
CA VAL A 57 4.38 -14.60 15.13
C VAL A 57 3.85 -15.18 16.45
N PRO A 58 2.81 -16.05 16.46
CA PRO A 58 2.34 -16.64 17.71
C PRO A 58 3.38 -17.54 18.39
N GLN A 59 4.20 -18.28 17.63
CA GLN A 59 5.32 -19.05 18.21
C GLN A 59 6.38 -18.14 18.81
N PHE A 60 6.68 -17.01 18.15
CA PHE A 60 7.59 -16.01 18.71
C PHE A 60 7.08 -15.49 20.07
N ILE A 61 5.79 -15.18 20.19
CA ILE A 61 5.19 -14.73 21.46
C ILE A 61 5.23 -15.84 22.52
N ALA A 62 4.94 -17.08 22.13
CA ALA A 62 4.97 -18.23 23.03
C ALA A 62 6.35 -18.41 23.68
N ASP A 63 7.41 -18.35 22.86
CA ASP A 63 8.79 -18.57 23.30
C ASP A 63 9.35 -17.33 24.03
N ARG A 64 8.92 -16.12 23.65
CA ARG A 64 9.36 -14.87 24.29
C ARG A 64 8.84 -14.70 25.72
N TYR A 65 7.61 -15.17 25.97
CA TYR A 65 6.91 -15.06 27.26
C TYR A 65 6.76 -16.40 27.98
N TYR A 66 7.32 -17.49 27.44
CA TYR A 66 7.21 -18.86 27.97
C TYR A 66 5.77 -19.28 28.30
N SER A 67 4.78 -18.82 27.52
CA SER A 67 3.37 -18.94 27.85
C SER A 67 2.52 -19.49 26.70
N LYS A 68 1.82 -20.59 26.98
CA LYS A 68 0.85 -21.20 26.04
C LYS A 68 -0.41 -20.33 25.88
N THR A 69 -0.82 -19.58 26.91
CA THR A 69 -1.98 -18.69 26.82
C THR A 69 -1.69 -17.50 25.94
N ALA A 70 -0.49 -16.90 26.05
CA ALA A 70 -0.04 -15.81 25.18
C ALA A 70 -0.01 -16.23 23.70
N ARG A 71 0.41 -17.48 23.41
CA ARG A 71 0.34 -18.06 22.07
C ARG A 71 -1.09 -18.10 21.52
N THR A 72 -2.03 -18.59 22.32
CA THR A 72 -3.43 -18.73 21.89
C THR A 72 -4.06 -17.37 21.61
N VAL A 73 -3.83 -16.37 22.48
CA VAL A 73 -4.29 -14.99 22.25
C VAL A 73 -3.69 -14.43 20.97
N ALA A 74 -2.39 -14.62 20.74
CA ALA A 74 -1.73 -14.19 19.51
C ALA A 74 -2.32 -14.84 18.24
N VAL A 75 -2.71 -16.13 18.30
CA VAL A 75 -3.40 -16.79 17.18
C VAL A 75 -4.75 -16.13 16.90
N PHE A 76 -5.56 -15.84 17.92
CA PHE A 76 -6.85 -15.17 17.72
C PHE A 76 -6.68 -13.77 17.13
N CYS A 77 -5.73 -12.97 17.64
CA CYS A 77 -5.42 -11.66 17.07
C CYS A 77 -4.95 -11.75 15.61
N LEU A 78 -4.08 -12.73 15.30
CA LEU A 78 -3.58 -12.98 13.95
C LEU A 78 -4.72 -13.33 12.99
N LEU A 79 -5.62 -14.22 13.40
CA LEU A 79 -6.77 -14.65 12.59
C LEU A 79 -7.75 -13.50 12.37
N ALA A 80 -8.10 -12.77 13.43
CA ALA A 80 -8.98 -11.61 13.34
C ALA A 80 -8.44 -10.57 12.33
N ALA A 81 -7.17 -10.19 12.47
CA ALA A 81 -6.53 -9.24 11.56
C ALA A 81 -6.46 -9.77 10.10
N SER A 82 -6.13 -11.06 9.93
CA SER A 82 -5.98 -11.66 8.60
C SER A 82 -7.33 -11.79 7.87
N LEU A 83 -8.41 -12.14 8.59
CA LEU A 83 -9.75 -12.26 8.02
C LEU A 83 -10.27 -10.90 7.55
N THR A 84 -10.15 -9.86 8.39
CA THR A 84 -10.54 -8.49 8.00
C THR A 84 -9.79 -8.04 6.75
N TYR A 85 -8.49 -8.35 6.66
CA TYR A 85 -7.69 -7.99 5.50
C TYR A 85 -8.13 -8.72 4.22
N ILE A 86 -8.39 -10.04 4.32
CA ILE A 86 -8.85 -10.84 3.19
C ILE A 86 -10.20 -10.33 2.66
N ILE A 87 -11.13 -9.96 3.54
CA ILE A 87 -12.43 -9.39 3.13
C ILE A 87 -12.20 -8.17 2.23
N GLY A 88 -11.36 -7.22 2.67
CA GLY A 88 -11.02 -6.03 1.88
C GLY A 88 -10.37 -6.36 0.54
N GLN A 89 -9.45 -7.33 0.48
CA GLN A 89 -8.83 -7.76 -0.78
C GLN A 89 -9.87 -8.35 -1.74
N MET A 90 -10.74 -9.23 -1.24
CA MET A 90 -11.72 -9.93 -2.07
C MET A 90 -12.77 -8.98 -2.62
N THR A 91 -13.18 -7.97 -1.84
CA THR A 91 -14.04 -6.89 -2.36
C THR A 91 -13.34 -6.13 -3.50
N GLY A 92 -12.05 -5.82 -3.36
CA GLY A 92 -11.27 -5.18 -4.42
C GLY A 92 -11.20 -6.02 -5.70
N VAL A 93 -11.01 -7.33 -5.57
CA VAL A 93 -11.03 -8.28 -6.71
C VAL A 93 -12.41 -8.31 -7.37
N GLY A 94 -13.48 -8.38 -6.58
CA GLY A 94 -14.86 -8.38 -7.09
C GLY A 94 -15.20 -7.14 -7.92
N VAL A 95 -14.83 -5.95 -7.42
CA VAL A 95 -15.03 -4.68 -8.14
C VAL A 95 -14.25 -4.67 -9.46
N ALA A 96 -12.98 -5.08 -9.44
CA ALA A 96 -12.17 -5.15 -10.66
C ALA A 96 -12.77 -6.11 -11.70
N PHE A 97 -13.12 -7.34 -11.29
CA PHE A 97 -13.69 -8.35 -12.19
C PHE A 97 -15.05 -7.93 -12.74
N SER A 98 -15.91 -7.31 -11.91
CA SER A 98 -17.20 -6.79 -12.40
C SER A 98 -17.04 -5.71 -13.46
N ARG A 99 -15.97 -4.91 -13.38
CA ARG A 99 -15.74 -3.81 -14.32
C ARG A 99 -15.16 -4.29 -15.64
N PHE A 100 -14.27 -5.29 -15.62
CA PHE A 100 -13.60 -5.78 -16.82
C PHE A 100 -14.34 -6.92 -17.53
N LEU A 101 -14.95 -7.85 -16.78
CA LEU A 101 -15.66 -9.01 -17.35
C LEU A 101 -17.16 -8.78 -17.49
N GLY A 102 -17.70 -7.65 -16.98
CA GLY A 102 -19.13 -7.34 -17.01
C GLY A 102 -20.00 -8.28 -16.17
N VAL A 103 -19.40 -9.07 -15.27
CA VAL A 103 -20.11 -10.00 -14.38
C VAL A 103 -20.57 -9.30 -13.10
N SER A 104 -21.53 -9.89 -12.37
CA SER A 104 -21.93 -9.38 -11.07
C SER A 104 -20.76 -9.41 -10.07
N ASN A 105 -20.74 -8.46 -9.12
CA ASN A 105 -19.67 -8.38 -8.10
C ASN A 105 -19.49 -9.70 -7.35
N THR A 106 -20.59 -10.33 -6.93
CA THR A 106 -20.59 -11.63 -6.26
C THR A 106 -19.92 -12.71 -7.11
N MET A 107 -20.22 -12.78 -8.41
CA MET A 107 -19.59 -13.72 -9.33
C MET A 107 -18.11 -13.41 -9.53
N GLY A 108 -17.75 -12.13 -9.63
CA GLY A 108 -16.36 -11.67 -9.70
C GLY A 108 -15.52 -12.12 -8.49
N ILE A 109 -16.11 -12.06 -7.29
CA ILE A 109 -15.46 -12.56 -6.06
C ILE A 109 -15.22 -14.07 -6.15
N PHE A 110 -16.21 -14.86 -6.55
CA PHE A 110 -16.05 -16.32 -6.66
C PHE A 110 -14.99 -16.73 -7.68
N ILE A 111 -14.99 -16.09 -8.86
CA ILE A 111 -13.97 -16.34 -9.89
C ILE A 111 -12.58 -15.97 -9.36
N GLY A 112 -12.45 -14.79 -8.76
CA GLY A 112 -11.19 -14.32 -8.19
C GLY A 112 -10.65 -15.23 -7.09
N MET A 113 -11.52 -15.65 -6.16
CA MET A 113 -11.17 -16.61 -5.11
C MET A 113 -10.74 -17.95 -5.68
N GLY A 114 -11.42 -18.47 -6.70
CA GLY A 114 -11.06 -19.71 -7.38
C GLY A 114 -9.66 -19.64 -7.99
N ILE A 115 -9.34 -18.57 -8.72
CA ILE A 115 -8.01 -18.38 -9.32
C ILE A 115 -6.93 -18.30 -8.24
N VAL A 116 -7.16 -17.49 -7.19
CA VAL A 116 -6.21 -17.33 -6.08
C VAL A 116 -5.98 -18.65 -5.36
N PHE A 117 -7.04 -19.40 -5.10
CA PHE A 117 -6.96 -20.71 -4.47
C PHE A 117 -6.13 -21.68 -5.30
N MET A 118 -6.38 -21.78 -6.60
CA MET A 118 -5.67 -22.69 -7.49
C MET A 118 -4.17 -22.42 -7.49
N TYR A 119 -3.72 -21.18 -7.80
CA TYR A 119 -2.27 -20.93 -7.85
C TYR A 119 -1.61 -20.99 -6.47
N ALA A 120 -2.34 -20.67 -5.37
CA ALA A 120 -1.79 -20.75 -4.02
C ALA A 120 -1.57 -22.19 -3.56
N VAL A 121 -2.52 -23.08 -3.84
CA VAL A 121 -2.46 -24.51 -3.46
C VAL A 121 -1.39 -25.23 -4.28
N PHE A 122 -1.36 -25.05 -5.60
CA PHE A 122 -0.40 -25.74 -6.47
C PHE A 122 1.02 -25.13 -6.42
N GLY A 123 1.14 -23.81 -6.20
CA GLY A 123 2.43 -23.11 -6.25
C GLY A 123 3.21 -23.07 -4.93
N GLY A 124 2.53 -23.19 -3.78
CA GLY A 124 3.14 -23.01 -2.46
C GLY A 124 3.82 -21.64 -2.28
N MET A 125 4.61 -21.46 -1.20
CA MET A 125 5.26 -20.16 -0.93
C MET A 125 6.25 -19.71 -2.02
N LYS A 126 6.91 -20.64 -2.71
CA LYS A 126 7.81 -20.30 -3.82
C LYS A 126 7.03 -19.78 -5.02
N GLY A 127 5.95 -20.45 -5.42
CA GLY A 127 5.07 -20.01 -6.51
C GLY A 127 4.47 -18.63 -6.23
N ILE A 128 3.95 -18.42 -5.01
CA ILE A 128 3.41 -17.13 -4.58
C ILE A 128 4.47 -16.01 -4.69
N THR A 129 5.73 -16.30 -4.34
CA THR A 129 6.80 -15.29 -4.44
C THR A 129 7.07 -14.87 -5.89
N TYR A 130 7.08 -15.82 -6.83
CA TYR A 130 7.30 -15.50 -8.24
C TYR A 130 6.11 -14.76 -8.87
N THR A 131 4.88 -15.19 -8.59
CA THR A 131 3.69 -14.51 -9.11
C THR A 131 3.64 -13.06 -8.62
N GLN A 132 4.03 -12.80 -7.38
CA GLN A 132 4.10 -11.45 -6.83
C GLN A 132 5.17 -10.57 -7.44
N VAL A 133 6.34 -11.12 -7.77
CA VAL A 133 7.36 -10.38 -8.52
C VAL A 133 6.79 -9.93 -9.86
N ALA A 134 6.14 -10.83 -10.61
CA ALA A 134 5.48 -10.48 -11.85
C ALA A 134 4.36 -9.44 -11.64
N GLN A 135 3.54 -9.61 -10.60
CA GLN A 135 2.44 -8.72 -10.26
C GLN A 135 2.94 -7.30 -9.95
N TYR A 136 4.06 -7.17 -9.22
CA TYR A 136 4.72 -5.89 -8.98
C TYR A 136 5.16 -5.21 -10.28
N CYS A 137 5.83 -5.95 -11.18
CA CYS A 137 6.29 -5.40 -12.45
C CYS A 137 5.12 -4.90 -13.31
N VAL A 138 4.03 -5.66 -13.40
CA VAL A 138 2.83 -5.24 -14.14
C VAL A 138 2.20 -4.01 -13.51
N LEU A 139 2.00 -4.01 -12.19
CA LEU A 139 1.35 -2.90 -11.49
C LEU A 139 2.18 -1.61 -11.55
N ILE A 140 3.50 -1.68 -11.37
CA ILE A 140 4.34 -0.48 -11.38
C ILE A 140 4.42 0.16 -12.77
N LEU A 141 4.48 -0.67 -13.82
CA LEU A 141 4.45 -0.18 -15.21
C LEU A 141 3.08 0.41 -15.56
N ALA A 142 2.00 -0.29 -15.20
CA ALA A 142 0.64 0.18 -15.42
C ALA A 142 0.32 1.48 -14.67
N TYR A 143 0.98 1.72 -13.53
CA TYR A 143 0.82 2.96 -12.77
C TYR A 143 1.70 4.10 -13.28
N THR A 144 2.98 3.82 -13.51
CA THR A 144 3.98 4.86 -13.79
C THR A 144 3.88 5.36 -15.23
N ILE A 145 3.56 4.51 -16.21
CA ILE A 145 3.50 4.92 -17.62
C ILE A 145 2.40 5.99 -17.83
N PRO A 146 1.12 5.76 -17.45
CA PRO A 146 0.10 6.80 -17.59
C PRO A 146 0.44 8.05 -16.78
N ALA A 147 1.01 7.90 -15.59
CA ALA A 147 1.43 9.02 -14.76
C ALA A 147 2.44 9.93 -15.48
N ILE A 148 3.46 9.35 -16.12
CA ILE A 148 4.48 10.08 -16.89
C ILE A 148 3.83 10.82 -18.06
N PHE A 149 2.95 10.16 -18.83
CA PHE A 149 2.28 10.78 -19.98
C PHE A 149 1.37 11.94 -19.58
N ILE A 150 0.58 11.76 -18.51
CA ILE A 150 -0.27 12.83 -17.97
C ILE A 150 0.59 14.00 -17.48
N SER A 151 1.68 13.71 -16.75
CA SER A 151 2.61 14.73 -16.28
C SER A 151 3.27 15.50 -17.43
N LEU A 152 3.66 14.81 -18.52
CA LEU A 152 4.22 15.45 -19.72
C LEU A 152 3.21 16.36 -20.42
N GLN A 153 1.96 15.91 -20.56
CA GLN A 153 0.92 16.69 -21.22
C GLN A 153 0.50 17.93 -20.40
N LEU A 154 0.45 17.80 -19.07
CA LEU A 154 -0.01 18.88 -18.19
C LEU A 154 1.11 19.84 -17.78
N THR A 155 2.34 19.37 -17.58
CA THR A 155 3.43 20.17 -16.96
C THR A 155 4.74 20.16 -17.73
N GLY A 156 4.85 19.36 -18.78
CA GLY A 156 6.09 19.23 -19.57
C GLY A 156 7.21 18.48 -18.84
N ASN A 157 6.98 18.06 -17.59
CA ASN A 157 7.95 17.30 -16.81
C ASN A 157 7.61 15.80 -16.88
N PRO A 158 8.56 14.92 -17.29
CA PRO A 158 8.35 13.48 -17.31
C PRO A 158 8.20 12.85 -15.92
N LEU A 159 8.63 13.53 -14.85
CA LEU A 159 8.53 12.99 -13.49
C LEU A 159 7.26 13.52 -12.82
N PRO A 160 6.24 12.67 -12.54
CA PRO A 160 4.97 13.10 -11.94
C PRO A 160 5.13 13.77 -10.57
N GLN A 161 6.20 13.40 -9.87
CA GLN A 161 6.59 13.95 -8.57
C GLN A 161 6.96 15.43 -8.66
N LEU A 162 7.66 15.81 -9.74
CA LEU A 162 8.08 17.17 -10.00
C LEU A 162 7.00 17.95 -10.75
N GLY A 163 6.19 17.26 -11.57
CA GLY A 163 5.00 17.80 -12.24
C GLY A 163 3.97 18.37 -11.25
N LEU A 164 3.77 17.70 -10.12
CA LEU A 164 2.85 18.16 -9.07
C LEU A 164 3.19 19.55 -8.51
N GLY A 165 4.48 19.89 -8.45
CA GLY A 165 4.97 21.17 -7.94
C GLY A 165 5.24 22.23 -9.03
N SER A 166 5.05 21.89 -10.30
CA SER A 166 5.33 22.78 -11.43
C SER A 166 4.08 23.46 -11.98
N ASP A 167 4.32 24.49 -12.80
CA ASP A 167 3.28 25.20 -13.52
C ASP A 167 2.75 24.36 -14.70
N ILE A 168 1.50 24.63 -15.09
CA ILE A 168 0.88 23.99 -16.25
C ILE A 168 1.56 24.49 -17.53
N VAL A 169 1.83 23.61 -18.49
CA VAL A 169 2.44 24.00 -19.78
C VAL A 169 1.61 25.09 -20.43
N GLY A 170 2.24 26.24 -20.68
CA GLY A 170 1.60 27.39 -21.34
C GLY A 170 0.87 28.36 -20.41
N THR A 171 0.92 28.18 -19.08
CA THR A 171 0.34 29.14 -18.11
C THR A 171 1.24 29.32 -16.88
N ASN A 172 1.38 30.53 -16.33
CA ASN A 172 2.07 30.77 -15.04
C ASN A 172 1.21 30.40 -13.81
N VAL A 173 0.34 29.40 -13.96
CA VAL A 173 -0.58 28.95 -12.92
C VAL A 173 -0.09 27.59 -12.42
N SER A 174 0.20 27.51 -11.13
CA SER A 174 0.65 26.25 -10.52
C SER A 174 -0.44 25.19 -10.65
N LEU A 175 -0.05 23.95 -10.97
CA LEU A 175 -1.00 22.85 -11.12
C LEU A 175 -1.86 22.66 -9.85
N LEU A 176 -1.29 22.92 -8.68
CA LEU A 176 -1.98 22.92 -7.40
C LEU A 176 -3.09 23.99 -7.29
N SER A 177 -2.84 25.20 -7.79
CA SER A 177 -3.84 26.29 -7.75
C SER A 177 -4.99 26.07 -8.73
N LYS A 178 -4.71 25.49 -9.91
CA LYS A 178 -5.75 25.08 -10.86
C LYS A 178 -6.57 23.90 -10.33
N LEU A 179 -5.91 22.94 -9.69
CA LEU A 179 -6.58 21.82 -9.04
C LEU A 179 -7.49 22.29 -7.91
N ASP A 180 -7.05 23.23 -7.07
CA ASP A 180 -7.89 23.82 -6.03
C ASP A 180 -9.11 24.53 -6.63
N ALA A 181 -8.96 25.26 -7.74
CA ALA A 181 -10.08 25.90 -8.44
C ALA A 181 -11.08 24.86 -8.98
N VAL A 182 -10.61 23.84 -9.71
CA VAL A 182 -11.47 22.78 -10.27
C VAL A 182 -12.18 21.97 -9.18
N VAL A 183 -11.48 21.62 -8.09
CA VAL A 183 -12.06 20.89 -6.96
C VAL A 183 -13.11 21.74 -6.23
N THR A 184 -12.87 23.05 -6.09
CA THR A 184 -13.83 23.98 -5.48
C THR A 184 -15.06 24.19 -6.38
N ASP A 185 -14.87 24.31 -7.69
CA ASP A 185 -15.96 24.44 -8.68
C ASP A 185 -16.82 23.17 -8.75
N LEU A 186 -16.23 21.99 -8.53
CA LEU A 186 -16.94 20.71 -8.38
C LEU A 186 -17.70 20.55 -7.05
N GLY A 187 -17.66 21.57 -6.17
CA GLY A 187 -18.36 21.58 -4.88
C GLY A 187 -17.62 20.88 -3.73
N PHE A 188 -16.35 20.52 -3.91
CA PHE A 188 -15.52 19.93 -2.86
C PHE A 188 -14.66 21.00 -2.17
N SER A 189 -14.30 20.78 -0.89
CA SER A 189 -13.35 21.66 -0.21
C SER A 189 -11.95 21.57 -0.84
N LYS A 190 -11.22 22.68 -0.86
CA LYS A 190 -9.86 22.82 -1.45
C LYS A 190 -8.97 21.61 -1.19
N TYR A 191 -8.29 21.14 -2.24
CA TYR A 191 -7.44 19.97 -2.21
C TYR A 191 -6.24 20.18 -1.28
N THR A 192 -5.68 21.40 -1.23
CA THR A 192 -4.49 21.75 -0.43
C THR A 192 -4.75 22.00 1.05
N THR A 193 -5.91 22.56 1.44
CA THR A 193 -6.19 22.98 2.82
C THR A 193 -7.13 22.04 3.58
N ASN A 194 -7.42 20.85 3.05
CA ASN A 194 -8.28 19.86 3.69
C ASN A 194 -7.56 19.14 4.85
N VAL A 195 -7.26 19.87 5.92
CA VAL A 195 -6.74 19.31 7.16
C VAL A 195 -7.93 18.75 7.94
N ARG A 196 -8.21 17.45 7.80
CA ARG A 196 -9.40 16.82 8.40
C ARG A 196 -9.39 16.83 9.94
N LEU A 197 -8.26 17.15 10.58
CA LEU A 197 -8.01 17.05 12.01
C LEU A 197 -7.07 18.18 12.48
N SER A 198 -7.09 18.52 13.79
CA SER A 198 -6.04 19.34 14.42
C SER A 198 -4.65 18.75 14.13
N THR A 199 -3.61 19.58 14.04
CA THR A 199 -2.22 19.15 13.78
C THR A 199 -1.75 18.06 14.75
N LEU A 200 -2.18 18.13 16.01
CA LEU A 200 -1.90 17.11 17.03
C LEU A 200 -2.63 15.80 16.75
N ASN A 201 -3.91 15.86 16.37
CA ASN A 201 -4.69 14.68 16.02
C ASN A 201 -4.16 14.01 14.75
N MET A 202 -3.69 14.79 13.77
CA MET A 202 -3.04 14.27 12.57
C MET A 202 -1.74 13.54 12.93
N PHE A 203 -0.92 14.13 13.82
CA PHE A 203 0.31 13.48 14.31
C PHE A 203 0.02 12.16 15.03
N VAL A 204 -0.90 12.16 16.02
CA VAL A 204 -1.27 10.95 16.78
C VAL A 204 -1.87 9.89 15.86
N TYR A 205 -2.69 10.29 14.89
CA TYR A 205 -3.27 9.37 13.92
C TYR A 205 -2.21 8.75 13.01
N THR A 206 -1.27 9.55 12.51
CA THR A 206 -0.13 9.04 11.72
C THR A 206 0.72 8.07 12.54
N VAL A 207 1.04 8.38 13.80
CA VAL A 207 1.80 7.47 14.67
C VAL A 207 1.03 6.17 14.93
N SER A 208 -0.27 6.25 15.20
CA SER A 208 -1.13 5.08 15.37
C SER A 208 -1.14 4.22 14.11
N LEU A 209 -1.23 4.83 12.93
CA LEU A 209 -1.12 4.12 11.66
C LEU A 209 0.25 3.46 11.49
N MET A 210 1.34 4.16 11.79
CA MET A 210 2.70 3.61 11.70
C MET A 210 2.87 2.36 12.55
N ILE A 211 2.42 2.41 13.81
CA ILE A 211 2.51 1.26 14.72
C ILE A 211 1.63 0.11 14.22
N GLY A 212 0.40 0.39 13.79
CA GLY A 212 -0.51 -0.63 13.25
C GLY A 212 0.04 -1.31 12.01
N THR A 213 0.61 -0.55 11.08
CA THR A 213 1.20 -1.09 9.85
C THR A 213 2.45 -1.93 10.13
N ALA A 214 3.25 -1.59 11.15
CA ALA A 214 4.41 -2.39 11.53
C ALA A 214 4.03 -3.80 12.03
N GLY A 215 2.79 -3.99 12.52
CA GLY A 215 2.26 -5.27 13.00
C GLY A 215 1.68 -6.18 11.93
N LEU A 216 1.72 -5.81 10.64
CA LEU A 216 1.03 -6.55 9.58
C LEU A 216 1.56 -7.99 9.41
N PRO A 217 0.74 -9.02 9.69
CA PRO A 217 1.20 -10.41 9.72
C PRO A 217 1.77 -10.90 8.38
N HIS A 218 1.10 -10.55 7.28
CA HIS A 218 1.46 -11.00 5.93
C HIS A 218 2.82 -10.44 5.45
N VAL A 219 3.24 -9.29 6.00
CA VAL A 219 4.55 -8.68 5.69
C VAL A 219 5.63 -9.27 6.59
N ILE A 220 5.32 -9.44 7.87
CA ILE A 220 6.23 -10.03 8.87
C ILE A 220 6.68 -11.43 8.43
N ILE A 221 5.75 -12.28 7.96
CA ILE A 221 6.08 -13.66 7.60
C ILE A 221 7.13 -13.79 6.48
N ARG A 222 7.23 -12.79 5.60
CA ARG A 222 8.22 -12.76 4.51
C ARG A 222 9.63 -12.55 4.99
N PHE A 223 9.81 -11.84 6.11
CA PHE A 223 11.14 -11.67 6.67
C PHE A 223 11.67 -12.95 7.32
N PHE A 224 10.79 -13.90 7.67
CA PHE A 224 11.20 -15.22 8.15
C PHE A 224 11.74 -16.13 7.05
N THR A 225 11.38 -15.91 5.78
CA THR A 225 11.84 -16.75 4.66
C THR A 225 13.20 -16.34 4.09
N VAL A 226 13.74 -15.18 4.49
CA VAL A 226 15.05 -14.70 4.04
C VAL A 226 16.18 -15.41 4.80
N PRO A 227 17.21 -15.97 4.14
CA PRO A 227 18.22 -16.81 4.82
C PRO A 227 19.09 -16.05 5.83
N ASN A 228 19.41 -14.77 5.58
CA ASN A 228 20.40 -14.01 6.35
C ASN A 228 19.85 -12.68 6.89
N VAL A 229 20.33 -12.24 8.06
CA VAL A 229 19.96 -10.93 8.67
C VAL A 229 20.37 -9.75 7.79
N LYS A 230 21.58 -9.81 7.19
CA LYS A 230 22.04 -8.81 6.19
C LYS A 230 21.13 -8.79 4.96
N GLY A 231 20.66 -9.96 4.53
CA GLY A 231 19.69 -10.12 3.45
C GLY A 231 18.32 -9.53 3.82
N ALA A 232 17.86 -9.71 5.06
CA ALA A 232 16.58 -9.16 5.52
C ALA A 232 16.59 -7.63 5.53
N ARG A 233 17.69 -7.01 5.99
CA ARG A 233 17.85 -5.54 5.96
C ARG A 233 17.93 -4.99 4.53
N SER A 234 18.72 -5.63 3.67
CA SER A 234 18.84 -5.22 2.26
C SER A 234 17.49 -5.38 1.54
N SER A 235 16.79 -6.50 1.76
CA SER A 235 15.46 -6.76 1.19
C SER A 235 14.43 -5.73 1.65
N ALA A 236 14.45 -5.36 2.94
CA ALA A 236 13.60 -4.29 3.46
C ALA A 236 13.93 -2.94 2.81
N GLY A 237 15.21 -2.59 2.66
CA GLY A 237 15.64 -1.36 2.00
C GLY A 237 15.17 -1.28 0.53
N TRP A 238 15.38 -2.35 -0.23
CA TRP A 238 14.92 -2.42 -1.63
C TRP A 238 13.40 -2.38 -1.73
N ALA A 239 12.68 -3.06 -0.84
CA ALA A 239 11.23 -3.00 -0.82
C ALA A 239 10.72 -1.59 -0.51
N LEU A 240 11.39 -0.84 0.39
CA LEU A 240 11.06 0.55 0.64
C LEU A 240 11.26 1.42 -0.61
N VAL A 241 12.35 1.24 -1.36
CA VAL A 241 12.58 1.95 -2.63
C VAL A 241 11.44 1.67 -3.62
N PHE A 242 11.05 0.41 -3.77
CA PHE A 242 9.96 0.00 -4.65
C PHE A 242 8.58 0.54 -4.23
N ILE A 243 8.33 0.63 -2.92
CA ILE A 243 7.12 1.26 -2.37
C ILE A 243 7.16 2.77 -2.60
N ALA A 244 8.32 3.40 -2.40
CA ALA A 244 8.50 4.84 -2.57
C ALA A 244 8.22 5.29 -3.99
N ILE A 245 8.62 4.55 -5.02
CA ILE A 245 8.30 4.87 -6.43
C ILE A 245 6.79 5.02 -6.62
N LEU A 246 6.00 4.09 -6.10
CA LEU A 246 4.53 4.17 -6.22
C LEU A 246 3.95 5.27 -5.33
N TYR A 247 4.36 5.32 -4.07
CA TYR A 247 3.75 6.24 -3.10
C TYR A 247 4.05 7.69 -3.44
N THR A 248 5.19 8.00 -4.06
CA THR A 248 5.52 9.36 -4.50
C THR A 248 4.84 9.73 -5.82
N THR A 249 4.57 8.76 -6.70
CA THR A 249 3.82 9.00 -7.95
C THR A 249 2.32 9.09 -7.72
N ALA A 250 1.82 8.46 -6.64
CA ALA A 250 0.38 8.34 -6.41
C ALA A 250 -0.38 9.66 -6.16
N PRO A 251 0.15 10.60 -5.36
CA PRO A 251 -0.43 11.94 -5.26
C PRO A 251 -0.47 12.65 -6.61
N GLY A 252 0.55 12.46 -7.45
CA GLY A 252 0.64 13.06 -8.77
C GLY A 252 -0.48 12.59 -9.68
N VAL A 253 -0.69 11.28 -9.76
CA VAL A 253 -1.79 10.70 -10.53
C VAL A 253 -3.14 11.12 -9.97
N ALA A 254 -3.34 11.08 -8.65
CA ALA A 254 -4.62 11.42 -8.03
C ALA A 254 -5.00 12.90 -8.19
N ALA A 255 -4.01 13.79 -8.22
CA ALA A 255 -4.18 15.22 -8.50
C ALA A 255 -4.46 15.46 -9.98
N MET A 256 -3.63 14.91 -10.87
CA MET A 256 -3.71 15.18 -12.30
C MET A 256 -4.91 14.50 -12.98
N ALA A 257 -5.37 13.34 -12.50
CA ALA A 257 -6.54 12.65 -13.05
C ALA A 257 -7.89 13.36 -12.77
N LYS A 258 -7.88 14.44 -11.96
CA LYS A 258 -9.05 15.29 -11.71
C LYS A 258 -9.13 16.52 -12.62
N LEU A 259 -8.07 16.82 -13.36
CA LEU A 259 -8.00 17.90 -14.34
C LEU A 259 -8.43 17.37 -15.71
#